data_AF-A0A7Y7YJM3-F1
#
_entry.id   AF-A0A7Y7YJM3-F1
#
_cell.length_a   1.000
_cell.length_b   1.000
_cell.length_c   1.000
_cell.angle_alpha   90.00
_cell.angle_beta   90.00
_cell.angle_gamma   90.00
#
_symmetry.space_group_name_H-M   'P 1'
#
loop_
_entity.id
_entity.type
_entity.pdbx_description
1 polymer ?
#
loop_
_entity_poly.entity_id
_entity_poly.type
_entity_poly.pdbx_seq_one_letter_code
_entity_poly.pdbx_strand_id
1 'polypeptide(L)'
;MANYLDLTQRREIEALASTFIARTEWPTWLLLIGVYAGWFAVILGSHWLGLGLSLLLLIPIVTLWLSVQHELLHGHPTRSLLLNKLLGYAPFAVWYPYTLYRDSHLLHHNDEDLTLPGIDPESRYLNQQQWDNSS
;
A
#
# COMPACT_ATOMS: atom_id res chain seq x y z
N MET A 1 -0.51 -16.94 -12.56
CA MET A 1 0.08 -16.48 -13.84
C MET A 1 -0.49 -15.11 -14.12
N ALA A 2 0.23 -14.20 -14.78
CA ALA A 2 -0.36 -12.92 -15.17
C ALA A 2 -1.51 -13.17 -16.16
N ASN A 3 -2.72 -12.76 -15.81
CA ASN A 3 -3.89 -12.87 -16.64
C ASN A 3 -3.93 -11.66 -17.58
N TYR A 4 -3.66 -11.88 -18.87
CA TYR A 4 -3.82 -10.86 -19.90
C TYR A 4 -5.16 -11.05 -20.60
N LEU A 5 -5.89 -9.96 -20.83
CA LEU A 5 -7.15 -9.97 -21.57
C LEU A 5 -6.93 -10.39 -23.03
N ASP A 6 -5.87 -9.89 -23.67
CA ASP A 6 -5.44 -10.26 -25.02
C ASP A 6 -3.94 -9.98 -25.27
N LEU A 7 -3.47 -10.28 -26.49
CA LEU A 7 -2.07 -10.08 -26.89
C LEU A 7 -1.68 -8.61 -27.04
N THR A 8 -2.63 -7.72 -27.34
CA THR A 8 -2.40 -6.29 -27.48
C THR A 8 -2.12 -5.68 -26.11
N GLN A 9 -2.99 -5.96 -25.13
CA GLN A 9 -2.82 -5.54 -23.74
C GLN A 9 -1.48 -6.01 -23.18
N ARG A 10 -1.10 -7.27 -23.45
CA ARG A 10 0.20 -7.80 -23.02
C ARG A 10 1.37 -6.97 -23.56
N ARG A 11 1.36 -6.62 -24.85
CA ARG A 11 2.43 -5.80 -25.46
C ARG A 11 2.47 -4.39 -24.90
N GLU A 12 1.31 -3.81 -24.61
CA GLU A 12 1.21 -2.48 -23.97
C GLU A 12 1.83 -2.50 -22.57
N ILE A 13 1.51 -3.51 -21.76
CA ILE A 13 2.10 -3.69 -20.42
C ILE A 13 3.62 -3.89 -20.52
N GLU A 14 4.10 -4.72 -21.45
CA GLU A 14 5.54 -4.94 -21.68
C GLU A 14 6.24 -3.63 -22.12
N ALA A 15 5.59 -2.82 -22.96
CA ALA A 15 6.10 -1.50 -23.36
C ALA A 15 6.16 -0.53 -22.17
N LEU A 16 5.09 -0.46 -21.35
CA LEU A 16 5.05 0.36 -20.13
C LEU A 16 6.15 -0.05 -19.14
N ALA A 17 6.37 -1.35 -18.94
CA ALA A 17 7.41 -1.87 -18.06
C ALA A 17 8.83 -1.51 -18.54
N SER A 18 9.02 -1.23 -19.84
CA SER A 18 10.30 -0.80 -20.40
C SER A 18 10.58 0.70 -20.25
N THR A 19 9.57 1.49 -19.87
CA THR A 19 9.70 2.95 -19.72
C THR A 19 10.66 3.32 -18.59
N PHE A 20 11.24 4.52 -18.68
CA PHE A 20 12.11 5.04 -17.62
C PHE A 20 11.41 5.08 -16.25
N ILE A 21 10.13 5.45 -16.23
CA ILE A 21 9.33 5.54 -14.99
C ILE A 21 9.23 4.16 -14.34
N ALA A 22 8.78 3.14 -15.06
CA ALA A 22 8.62 1.79 -14.52
C ALA A 22 9.97 1.14 -14.15
N ARG A 23 11.04 1.42 -14.91
CA ARG A 23 12.37 0.84 -14.63
C ARG A 23 13.06 1.44 -13.42
N THR A 24 12.78 2.70 -13.10
CA THR A 24 13.46 3.42 -12.02
C THR A 24 12.62 3.56 -10.77
N GLU A 25 11.30 3.44 -10.88
CA GLU A 25 10.36 3.64 -9.78
C GLU A 25 10.57 5.00 -9.08
N TRP A 26 11.09 5.99 -9.81
CA TRP A 26 11.43 7.30 -9.24
C TRP A 26 10.22 8.00 -8.58
N PRO A 27 8.96 7.86 -9.06
CA PRO A 27 7.83 8.46 -8.37
C PRO A 27 7.62 7.82 -6.99
N THR A 28 7.71 6.50 -6.90
CA THR A 28 7.60 5.75 -5.64
C THR A 28 8.71 6.14 -4.67
N TRP A 29 9.95 6.29 -5.15
CA TRP A 29 11.06 6.81 -4.36
C TRP A 29 10.82 8.24 -3.87
N LEU A 30 10.31 9.12 -4.75
CA LEU A 30 10.00 10.50 -4.38
C LEU A 30 8.93 10.57 -3.29
N LEU A 31 7.86 9.78 -3.43
CA LEU A 31 6.80 9.69 -2.41
C LEU A 31 7.35 9.15 -1.09
N LEU A 32 8.16 8.10 -1.13
CA LEU A 32 8.78 7.52 0.07
C LEU A 32 9.63 8.56 0.81
N ILE A 33 10.56 9.22 0.10
CA ILE A 33 11.41 10.26 0.69
C ILE A 33 10.56 11.43 1.21
N GLY A 34 9.57 11.87 0.43
CA GLY A 34 8.67 12.96 0.79
C GLY A 34 7.85 12.68 2.05
N VAL A 35 7.34 11.47 2.21
CA VAL A 35 6.59 11.06 3.40
C VAL A 35 7.50 11.02 4.63
N TYR A 36 8.67 10.39 4.54
CA TYR A 36 9.63 10.36 5.65
C TYR A 36 10.04 11.78 6.08
N ALA A 37 10.42 12.62 5.11
CA ALA A 37 10.82 14.00 5.36
C ALA A 37 9.67 14.82 5.94
N GLY A 38 8.47 14.74 5.35
CA GLY A 38 7.28 15.47 5.79
C GLY A 38 6.84 15.08 7.20
N TRP A 39 6.82 13.78 7.50
CA TRP A 39 6.45 13.28 8.82
C TRP A 39 7.40 13.81 9.90
N PHE A 40 8.72 13.65 9.71
CA PHE A 40 9.71 14.17 10.66
C PHE A 40 9.67 15.70 10.76
N ALA A 41 9.51 16.41 9.63
CA ALA A 41 9.43 17.87 9.63
C ALA A 41 8.24 18.38 10.46
N VAL A 42 7.06 17.77 10.34
CA VAL A 42 5.89 18.17 11.12
C VAL A 42 6.06 17.82 12.59
N ILE A 43 6.55 16.62 12.92
CA ILE A 43 6.75 16.19 14.31
C ILE A 43 7.79 17.06 15.02
N LEU A 44 8.97 17.25 14.40
CA LEU A 44 10.04 18.07 14.98
C LEU A 44 9.69 19.57 14.99
N GLY A 45 8.91 20.03 14.01
CA GLY A 45 8.41 21.40 13.92
C GLY A 45 7.16 21.67 14.74
N SER A 46 6.57 20.67 15.40
CA SER A 46 5.23 20.76 15.98
C SER A 46 5.09 21.86 17.03
N HIS A 47 6.14 22.14 17.80
CA HIS A 47 6.17 23.24 18.77
C HIS A 47 5.91 24.61 18.12
N TRP A 48 6.40 24.83 16.89
CA TRP A 48 6.21 26.07 16.14
C TRP A 48 4.89 26.11 15.37
N LEU A 49 4.45 24.97 14.85
CA LEU A 49 3.21 24.84 14.08
C LEU A 49 1.97 24.87 14.98
N GLY A 50 2.11 24.46 16.24
CA GLY A 50 0.99 24.21 17.13
C GLY A 50 0.25 22.92 16.78
N LEU A 51 -0.56 22.43 17.73
CA LEU A 51 -1.23 21.13 17.62
C LEU A 51 -2.18 21.06 16.41
N GLY A 52 -3.00 22.09 16.19
CA GLY A 52 -4.02 22.09 15.13
C GLY A 52 -3.43 21.96 13.72
N LEU A 53 -2.43 22.80 13.39
CA LEU A 53 -1.77 22.73 12.09
C LEU A 53 -0.92 21.46 11.93
N SER A 54 -0.26 21.02 12.99
CA SER A 54 0.48 19.75 12.97
C SER A 54 -0.44 18.58 12.62
N LEU A 55 -1.62 18.49 13.24
CA LEU A 55 -2.60 17.46 12.93
C LEU A 55 -3.12 17.57 11.49
N LEU A 56 -3.46 18.78 11.05
CA LEU A 56 -3.95 19.02 9.69
C LEU A 56 -2.96 18.56 8.62
N LEU A 57 -1.66 18.77 8.85
CA LEU A 57 -0.60 18.34 7.93
C LEU A 57 -0.30 16.84 8.05
N LEU A 58 -0.35 16.27 9.26
CA LEU A 58 -0.10 14.84 9.45
C LEU A 58 -1.17 13.96 8.83
N ILE A 59 -2.43 14.37 8.79
CA ILE A 59 -3.52 13.58 8.18
C ILE A 59 -3.17 13.13 6.76
N PRO A 60 -2.94 14.03 5.78
CA PRO A 60 -2.61 13.61 4.42
C PRO A 60 -1.26 12.90 4.32
N ILE A 61 -0.27 13.24 5.16
CA ILE A 61 1.04 12.55 5.17
C ILE A 61 0.88 11.09 5.61
N VAL A 62 0.09 10.84 6.65
CA VAL A 62 -0.17 9.49 7.17
C VAL A 62 -1.07 8.71 6.21
N THR A 63 -2.06 9.35 5.57
CA THR A 63 -2.84 8.70 4.51
C THR A 63 -1.94 8.31 3.34
N LEU A 64 -1.06 9.21 2.89
CA LEU A 64 -0.11 8.91 1.83
C LEU A 64 0.89 7.82 2.24
N TRP A 65 1.32 7.80 3.51
CA TRP A 65 2.14 6.72 4.04
C TRP A 65 1.46 5.35 3.90
N LEU A 66 0.17 5.24 4.21
CA LEU A 66 -0.58 3.99 4.05
C LEU A 66 -0.60 3.54 2.57
N SER A 67 -0.76 4.47 1.64
CA SER A 67 -0.67 4.17 0.19
C SER A 67 0.74 3.74 -0.22
N VAL A 68 1.79 4.42 0.24
CA VAL A 68 3.17 4.04 -0.06
C VAL A 68 3.48 2.66 0.54
N GLN A 69 3.05 2.40 1.79
CA GLN A 69 3.22 1.11 2.45
C GLN A 69 2.54 -0.03 1.68
N HIS A 70 1.38 0.23 1.07
CA HIS A 70 0.68 -0.68 0.16
C HIS A 70 1.50 -0.98 -1.11
N GLU A 71 2.13 0.02 -1.71
CA GLU A 71 3.01 -0.23 -2.87
C GLU A 71 4.27 -1.02 -2.48
N LEU A 72 4.81 -0.77 -1.28
CA LEU A 72 5.98 -1.49 -0.78
C LEU A 72 5.72 -2.99 -0.62
N LEU A 73 4.52 -3.36 -0.14
CA LEU A 73 4.17 -4.77 0.05
C LEU A 73 3.97 -5.52 -1.28
N HIS A 74 3.72 -4.80 -2.38
CA HIS A 74 3.64 -5.34 -3.74
C HIS A 74 5.01 -5.54 -4.39
N GLY A 75 6.08 -5.13 -3.72
CA GLY A 75 7.43 -5.28 -4.27
C GLY A 75 7.97 -4.03 -4.95
N HIS A 76 7.37 -2.86 -4.75
CA HIS A 76 7.94 -1.59 -5.19
C HIS A 76 8.71 -0.90 -4.05
N PRO A 77 9.63 0.04 -4.33
CA PRO A 77 10.22 0.33 -5.63
C PRO A 77 11.33 -0.67 -6.01
N THR A 78 11.62 -1.69 -5.19
CA THR A 78 12.76 -2.59 -5.42
C THR A 78 12.37 -4.05 -5.54
N ARG A 79 13.10 -4.83 -6.34
CA ARG A 79 12.89 -6.29 -6.43
C ARG A 79 13.20 -7.06 -5.13
N SER A 80 13.78 -6.41 -4.13
CA SER A 80 14.14 -7.03 -2.85
C SER A 80 13.02 -6.84 -1.84
N LEU A 81 12.30 -7.92 -1.57
CA LEU A 81 11.24 -7.94 -0.54
C LEU A 81 11.75 -7.53 0.84
N LEU A 82 13.00 -7.87 1.17
CA LEU A 82 13.62 -7.48 2.45
C LEU A 82 13.82 -5.96 2.52
N LEU A 83 14.32 -5.35 1.45
CA LEU A 83 14.55 -3.91 1.40
C LEU A 83 13.22 -3.15 1.49
N ASN A 84 12.21 -3.53 0.70
CA ASN A 84 10.90 -2.88 0.77
C ASN A 84 10.26 -3.06 2.15
N LYS A 85 10.41 -4.24 2.76
CA LYS A 85 9.97 -4.48 4.14
C LYS A 85 10.64 -3.54 5.13
N LEU A 86 11.96 -3.36 5.06
CA LEU A 86 12.68 -2.43 5.94
C LEU A 86 12.18 -1.00 5.77
N LEU A 87 11.99 -0.57 4.51
CA LEU A 87 11.46 0.76 4.19
C LEU A 87 10.02 0.95 4.70
N GLY A 88 9.19 -0.10 4.66
CA GLY A 88 7.78 -0.07 5.04
C GLY A 88 7.49 -0.37 6.51
N TYR A 89 8.51 -0.71 7.32
CA TYR A 89 8.31 -1.11 8.72
C TYR A 89 8.08 0.07 9.67
N ALA A 90 8.26 1.31 9.21
CA ALA A 90 8.14 2.49 10.05
C ALA A 90 6.70 2.64 10.62
N PRO A 91 6.55 2.88 11.93
CA PRO A 91 5.26 3.00 12.58
C PRO A 91 4.66 4.42 12.46
N PHE A 92 4.60 4.99 11.24
CA PHE A 92 4.08 6.35 11.05
C PHE A 92 2.56 6.47 11.17
N ALA A 93 1.84 5.37 10.99
CA ALA A 93 0.40 5.25 11.17
C ALA A 93 0.07 4.27 12.31
N VAL A 94 -1.13 3.68 12.28
CA VAL A 94 -1.44 2.53 13.13
C VAL A 94 -0.42 1.43 12.83
N TRP A 95 0.26 0.96 13.87
CA TRP A 95 1.27 -0.09 13.71
C TRP A 95 0.58 -1.43 13.45
N TYR A 96 0.85 -1.98 12.27
CA TYR A 96 0.52 -3.35 11.91
C TYR A 96 1.81 -4.14 11.72
N PRO A 97 1.89 -5.42 12.15
CA PRO A 97 3.04 -6.25 11.84
C PRO A 97 3.16 -6.40 10.32
N TYR A 98 4.11 -5.66 9.71
CA TYR A 98 4.19 -5.51 8.25
C TYR A 98 4.15 -6.83 7.48
N THR A 99 4.78 -7.89 8.01
CA THR A 99 4.76 -9.21 7.37
C THR A 99 3.38 -9.85 7.39
N LEU A 100 2.66 -9.76 8.51
CA LEU A 100 1.28 -10.26 8.55
C LEU A 100 0.37 -9.46 7.63
N TYR A 101 0.55 -8.13 7.59
CA TYR A 101 -0.19 -7.27 6.68
C TYR A 101 0.07 -7.64 5.21
N ARG A 102 1.34 -7.72 4.79
CA ARG A 102 1.72 -8.14 3.43
C ARG A 102 1.13 -9.50 3.09
N ASP A 103 1.31 -10.49 3.95
CA ASP A 103 0.92 -11.88 3.64
C ASP A 103 -0.62 -12.00 3.54
N SER A 104 -1.36 -11.35 4.44
CA SER A 104 -2.82 -11.25 4.36
C SER A 104 -3.28 -10.53 3.10
N HIS A 105 -2.61 -9.42 2.76
CA HIS A 105 -2.98 -8.61 1.61
C HIS A 105 -2.70 -9.32 0.28
N LEU A 106 -1.55 -9.99 0.16
CA LEU A 106 -1.25 -10.80 -1.03
C LEU A 106 -2.21 -11.98 -1.20
N LEU A 107 -2.74 -12.52 -0.09
CA LEU A 107 -3.81 -13.53 -0.14
C LEU A 107 -5.13 -12.93 -0.62
N HIS A 108 -5.48 -11.71 -0.19
CA HIS A 108 -6.64 -10.97 -0.72
C HIS A 108 -6.56 -10.79 -2.24
N HIS A 109 -5.38 -10.49 -2.79
CA HIS A 109 -5.15 -10.37 -4.24
C HIS A 109 -5.17 -11.69 -5.02
N ASN A 110 -5.64 -12.80 -4.42
CA ASN A 110 -5.98 -13.97 -5.21
C ASN A 110 -7.30 -13.73 -5.95
N ASP A 111 -7.21 -13.38 -7.25
CA ASP A 111 -8.37 -13.03 -8.10
C ASP A 111 -9.54 -14.02 -8.00
N GLU A 112 -9.26 -15.32 -7.89
CA GLU A 112 -10.29 -16.38 -7.84
C GLU A 112 -11.12 -16.34 -6.56
N ASP A 113 -10.52 -15.88 -5.46
CA ASP A 113 -11.13 -15.84 -4.13
C ASP A 113 -11.51 -14.42 -3.69
N LEU A 114 -11.24 -13.41 -4.52
CA LEU A 114 -11.40 -12.00 -4.18
C LEU A 114 -12.83 -11.71 -3.72
N THR A 115 -12.97 -11.01 -2.59
CA THR A 115 -14.24 -10.65 -1.93
C THR A 115 -15.06 -11.79 -1.32
N LEU A 116 -14.66 -13.07 -1.47
CA LEU A 116 -15.42 -14.19 -0.94
C LEU A 116 -15.42 -14.22 0.61
N PRO A 117 -16.59 -14.09 1.27
CA PRO A 117 -16.68 -14.10 2.74
C PRO A 117 -16.08 -15.37 3.35
N GLY A 118 -15.16 -15.21 4.30
CA GLY A 118 -14.54 -16.33 5.03
C GLY A 118 -13.38 -17.01 4.29
N ILE A 119 -13.08 -16.61 3.05
CA ILE A 119 -11.89 -17.04 2.30
C ILE A 119 -10.93 -15.86 2.14
N ASP A 120 -11.43 -14.76 1.60
CA ASP A 120 -10.68 -13.52 1.49
C ASP A 120 -10.51 -12.87 2.88
N PRO A 121 -9.27 -12.72 3.38
CA PRO A 121 -9.01 -12.17 4.72
C PRO A 121 -9.39 -10.69 4.87
N GLU A 122 -9.56 -9.96 3.76
CA GLU A 122 -9.97 -8.56 3.75
C GLU A 122 -11.45 -8.36 3.35
N SER A 123 -12.20 -9.45 3.11
CA SER A 123 -13.62 -9.35 2.76
C SER A 123 -14.44 -8.77 3.92
N ARG A 124 -15.28 -7.78 3.57
CA ARG A 124 -16.27 -7.17 4.46
C ARG A 124 -17.69 -7.63 4.15
N TYR A 125 -17.85 -8.59 3.24
CA TYR A 125 -19.14 -9.13 2.86
C TYR A 125 -19.57 -10.24 3.82
N LEU A 126 -20.88 -10.45 3.92
CA LEU A 126 -21.48 -11.55 4.67
C LEU A 126 -21.87 -12.65 3.68
N ASN A 127 -21.66 -13.91 4.06
CA ASN A 127 -22.28 -15.00 3.31
C ASN A 127 -23.79 -15.03 3.55
N GLN A 128 -24.53 -15.77 2.71
CA GLN A 128 -25.99 -15.81 2.77
C GLN A 128 -26.51 -16.15 4.17
N GLN A 129 -25.95 -17.17 4.82
CA GLN A 129 -26.38 -17.58 6.16
C GLN A 129 -26.12 -16.48 7.20
N GLN A 130 -24.97 -15.81 7.15
CA GLN A 130 -24.65 -14.70 8.05
C GLN A 130 -25.58 -13.51 7.82
N TRP A 131 -25.91 -13.21 6.56
CA TRP A 131 -26.84 -12.16 6.20
C TRP A 131 -28.26 -12.46 6.69
N ASP A 132 -28.75 -13.68 6.48
CA ASP A 132 -30.09 -14.11 6.92
C ASP A 132 -30.25 -14.07 8.45
N ASN A 133 -29.13 -14.18 9.19
CA ASN A 133 -29.07 -14.06 10.65
C ASN A 133 -28.63 -12.68 11.16
N SER A 134 -28.50 -11.66 10.29
CA SER A 134 -27.97 -10.33 10.65
C SER A 134 -29.01 -9.32 11.16
N SER A 135 -30.26 -9.76 11.31
CA SER A 135 -31.39 -9.02 11.89
C SER A 135 -31.60 -9.27 13.38
#